data_AF-A0A435ES51-F1
#
_entry.id   AF-A0A435ES51-F1
#
_cell.length_a   1.000
_cell.length_b   1.000
_cell.length_c   1.000
_cell.angle_alpha   90.00
_cell.angle_beta   90.00
_cell.angle_gamma   90.00
#
_symmetry.space_group_name_H-M   'P 1'
#
loop_
_entity.id
_entity.type
_entity.pdbx_description
1 polymer ?
#
loop_
_entity_poly.entity_id
_entity_poly.type
_entity_poly.pdbx_seq_one_letter_code
_entity_poly.pdbx_strand_id
1 'polypeptide(L)'
;MTPDDIIEDMIKDFRGEGLGRRIRKYVGGLLPAFCDFLLEIPTPGRGFSNFDAFIAEYPLITEGVSTLTVRYGKGQKTIRPAYERIHHFYIFEKKRLGFPRSPPYATGKWGDYRHWLDALVTFSEEQLVEVRERAKQFVLDEMEAVVFDPSLV
;
A
#
# COMPACT_ATOMS: atom_id res chain seq x y z
N MET A 1 -2.25 16.24 0.82
CA MET A 1 -3.38 15.31 0.92
C MET A 1 -3.56 14.94 2.37
N THR A 2 -4.79 14.87 2.84
CA THR A 2 -5.18 14.37 4.16
C THR A 2 -5.35 12.84 4.12
N PRO A 3 -5.48 12.16 5.28
CA PRO A 3 -5.90 10.76 5.32
C PRO A 3 -7.19 10.49 4.53
N ASP A 4 -8.17 11.39 4.63
CA ASP A 4 -9.44 11.28 3.89
C ASP A 4 -9.23 11.34 2.37
N ASP A 5 -8.43 12.29 1.88
CA ASP A 5 -8.13 12.44 0.46
C ASP A 5 -7.50 11.15 -0.11
N ILE A 6 -6.55 10.56 0.62
CA ILE A 6 -5.85 9.34 0.18
C ILE A 6 -6.81 8.14 0.14
N ILE A 7 -7.68 8.01 1.14
CA ILE A 7 -8.67 6.93 1.18
C ILE A 7 -9.68 7.10 0.04
N GLU A 8 -10.18 8.31 -0.20
CA GLU A 8 -11.11 8.57 -1.29
C GLU A 8 -10.48 8.26 -2.66
N ASP A 9 -9.23 8.66 -2.87
CA ASP A 9 -8.51 8.40 -4.12
C ASP A 9 -8.27 6.90 -4.34
N MET A 10 -7.92 6.17 -3.28
CA MET A 10 -7.80 4.71 -3.32
C MET A 10 -9.12 4.03 -3.64
N ILE A 11 -10.25 4.50 -3.09
CA ILE A 11 -11.59 3.98 -3.40
C ILE A 11 -11.93 4.20 -4.87
N LYS A 12 -11.68 5.41 -5.39
CA LYS A 12 -11.90 5.73 -6.82
C LYS A 12 -11.10 4.81 -7.71
N ASP A 13 -9.82 4.61 -7.44
CA ASP A 13 -8.98 3.69 -8.21
C ASP A 13 -9.44 2.22 -8.09
N PHE A 14 -9.84 1.80 -6.89
CA PHE A 14 -10.34 0.45 -6.65
C PHE A 14 -11.60 0.15 -7.48
N ARG A 15 -12.53 1.13 -7.56
CA ARG A 15 -13.78 1.03 -8.31
C ARG A 15 -13.64 1.37 -9.80
N GLY A 16 -12.48 1.88 -10.22
CA GLY A 16 -12.20 2.23 -11.62
C GLY A 16 -12.68 3.62 -12.04
N GLU A 17 -12.95 4.49 -11.07
CA GLU A 17 -13.37 5.89 -11.23
C GLU A 17 -12.19 6.87 -11.22
N GLY A 18 -11.00 6.41 -10.80
CA GLY A 18 -9.79 7.23 -10.68
C GLY A 18 -8.83 7.14 -11.89
N LEU A 19 -7.53 7.10 -11.61
CA LEU A 19 -6.46 7.22 -12.60
C LEU A 19 -6.55 6.16 -13.70
N GLY A 20 -6.76 6.63 -14.93
CA GLY A 20 -6.84 5.79 -16.13
C GLY A 20 -8.18 5.05 -16.31
N ARG A 21 -9.21 5.34 -15.50
CA ARG A 21 -10.59 4.80 -15.63
C ARG A 21 -10.64 3.28 -15.83
N ARG A 22 -9.79 2.56 -15.10
CA ARG A 22 -9.72 1.09 -15.10
C ARG A 22 -9.74 0.64 -13.65
N ILE A 23 -10.42 -0.47 -13.39
CA ILE A 23 -10.48 -1.08 -12.06
C ILE A 23 -9.07 -1.50 -11.63
N ARG A 24 -8.58 -0.95 -10.52
CA ARG A 24 -7.24 -1.24 -9.96
C ARG A 24 -7.34 -1.86 -8.57
N LYS A 25 -8.04 -2.98 -8.38
CA LYS A 25 -8.25 -3.62 -7.06
C LYS A 25 -6.99 -3.82 -6.20
N TYR A 26 -5.81 -3.93 -6.83
CA TYR A 26 -4.53 -4.05 -6.12
C TYR A 26 -4.19 -2.84 -5.24
N VAL A 27 -4.80 -1.66 -5.49
CA VAL A 27 -4.56 -0.45 -4.67
C VAL A 27 -4.98 -0.64 -3.21
N GLY A 28 -6.00 -1.46 -2.97
CA GLY A 28 -6.43 -1.82 -1.62
C GLY A 28 -5.41 -2.68 -0.85
N GLY A 29 -4.41 -3.23 -1.54
CA GLY A 29 -3.24 -3.86 -0.93
C GLY A 29 -2.00 -2.97 -0.95
N LEU A 30 -1.86 -2.13 -1.97
CA LEU A 30 -0.72 -1.24 -2.16
C LEU A 30 -0.67 -0.12 -1.11
N LEU A 31 -1.79 0.58 -0.89
CA LEU A 31 -1.84 1.69 0.07
C LEU A 31 -1.46 1.26 1.50
N PRO A 32 -2.08 0.22 2.10
CA PRO A 32 -1.67 -0.23 3.43
C PRO A 32 -0.24 -0.78 3.46
N ALA A 33 0.28 -1.33 2.34
CA ALA A 33 1.68 -1.74 2.24
C ALA A 33 2.65 -0.55 2.23
N PHE A 34 2.28 0.61 1.65
CA PHE A 34 3.06 1.83 1.78
C PHE A 34 3.12 2.31 3.23
N CYS A 35 1.98 2.31 3.93
CA CYS A 35 1.93 2.67 5.35
C CYS A 35 2.84 1.75 6.18
N ASP A 36 2.70 0.43 6.04
CA ASP A 36 3.55 -0.54 6.74
C ASP A 36 5.04 -0.36 6.42
N PHE A 37 5.39 -0.12 5.16
CA PHE A 37 6.77 0.14 4.76
C PHE A 37 7.35 1.39 5.44
N LEU A 38 6.56 2.47 5.50
CA LEU A 38 6.97 3.73 6.14
C LEU A 38 6.96 3.67 7.66
N LEU A 39 6.18 2.78 8.28
CA LEU A 39 6.20 2.51 9.72
C LEU A 39 7.42 1.65 10.12
N GLU A 40 7.88 0.77 9.22
CA GLU A 40 9.06 -0.07 9.47
C GLU A 40 10.40 0.66 9.27
N ILE A 41 10.35 1.84 8.65
CA ILE A 41 11.44 2.80 8.58
C ILE A 41 11.08 3.89 9.61
N PRO A 42 11.99 4.43 10.42
CA PRO A 42 11.68 5.51 11.35
C PRO A 42 11.46 6.81 10.54
N THR A 43 10.35 6.86 9.79
CA THR A 43 9.89 7.97 8.95
C THR A 43 9.01 8.93 9.75
N PRO A 44 8.05 8.45 10.58
CA PRO A 44 7.20 9.34 11.36
C PRO A 44 8.01 10.26 12.27
N GLY A 45 7.62 11.54 12.32
CA GLY A 45 8.27 12.53 13.19
C GLY A 45 9.63 13.04 12.70
N ARG A 46 10.14 12.59 11.56
CA ARG A 46 11.44 13.06 11.02
C ARG A 46 11.35 14.31 10.15
N GLY A 47 10.14 14.78 9.88
CA GLY A 47 9.91 16.07 9.23
C GLY A 47 10.20 16.08 7.73
N PHE A 48 10.11 14.93 7.05
CA PHE A 48 10.15 14.92 5.58
C PHE A 48 9.00 15.76 5.03
N SER A 49 9.32 16.64 4.08
CA SER A 49 8.33 17.51 3.42
C SER A 49 7.63 16.84 2.25
N ASN A 50 8.26 15.82 1.66
CA ASN A 50 7.77 15.03 0.52
C ASN A 50 8.65 13.79 0.33
N PHE A 51 8.33 12.96 -0.67
CA PHE A 51 9.05 11.72 -0.90
C PHE A 51 10.45 11.95 -1.49
N ASP A 52 10.74 13.10 -2.11
CA ASP A 52 12.10 13.43 -2.56
C ASP A 52 13.03 13.65 -1.37
N ALA A 53 12.55 14.34 -0.33
CA ALA A 53 13.27 14.49 0.93
C ALA A 53 13.50 13.13 1.62
N PHE A 54 12.50 12.24 1.59
CA PHE A 54 12.63 10.88 2.10
C PHE A 54 13.71 10.08 1.37
N ILE A 55 13.71 10.08 0.03
CA ILE A 55 14.70 9.30 -0.75
C ILE A 55 16.08 9.97 -0.80
N ALA A 56 16.20 11.26 -0.50
CA ALA A 56 17.49 11.89 -0.29
C ALA A 56 18.23 11.30 0.92
N GLU A 57 17.48 10.95 1.96
CA GLU A 57 18.02 10.30 3.15
C GLU A 57 18.06 8.76 3.04
N TYR A 58 17.07 8.18 2.37
CA TYR A 58 16.99 6.76 2.08
C TYR A 58 17.03 6.51 0.56
N PRO A 59 18.22 6.55 -0.07
CA PRO A 59 18.36 6.45 -1.52
C PRO A 59 17.65 5.24 -2.10
N LEU A 60 16.87 5.47 -3.16
CA LEU A 60 16.24 4.41 -3.93
C LEU A 60 17.31 3.49 -4.53
N ILE A 61 17.03 2.19 -4.46
CA ILE A 61 17.76 1.17 -5.22
C ILE A 61 16.90 0.87 -6.46
N THR A 62 17.49 1.03 -7.64
CA THR A 62 16.80 0.83 -8.93
C THR A 62 17.41 -0.29 -9.76
N GLU A 63 18.68 -0.65 -9.49
CA GLU A 63 19.37 -1.72 -10.21
C GLU A 63 18.95 -3.09 -9.66
N GLY A 64 18.50 -3.98 -10.55
CA GLY A 64 18.16 -5.37 -10.21
C GLY A 64 16.93 -5.56 -9.31
N VAL A 65 16.17 -4.50 -9.00
CA VAL A 65 14.99 -4.57 -8.12
C VAL A 65 13.72 -4.09 -8.82
N SER A 66 12.58 -4.74 -8.53
CA SER A 66 11.29 -4.47 -9.18
C SER A 66 10.24 -3.81 -8.31
N THR A 67 10.61 -3.48 -7.08
CA THR A 67 9.72 -2.96 -6.05
C THR A 67 10.36 -1.73 -5.40
N LEU A 68 9.54 -0.87 -4.77
CA LEU A 68 10.07 0.23 -3.96
C LEU A 68 11.07 -0.31 -2.94
N THR A 69 12.33 0.06 -3.12
CA THR A 69 13.46 -0.42 -2.32
C THR A 69 14.37 0.76 -2.03
N VAL A 70 14.74 0.95 -0.77
CA VAL A 70 15.64 2.02 -0.34
C VAL A 70 16.83 1.44 0.41
N ARG A 71 17.96 2.14 0.39
CA ARG A 71 19.05 1.84 1.32
C ARG A 71 18.61 2.13 2.75
N TYR A 72 18.93 1.23 3.66
CA TYR A 72 18.62 1.39 5.08
C TYR A 72 19.70 0.74 5.95
N GLY A 73 20.43 1.54 6.71
CA GLY A 73 21.59 1.07 7.49
C GLY A 73 22.65 0.44 6.58
N LYS A 74 23.11 -0.77 6.94
CA LYS A 74 24.06 -1.56 6.12
C LYS A 74 23.38 -2.39 5.02
N GLY A 75 22.05 -2.35 4.91
CA GLY A 75 21.28 -3.18 4.00
C GLY A 75 20.27 -2.36 3.19
N GLN A 76 19.15 -2.99 2.89
CA GLN A 76 18.05 -2.40 2.14
C GLN A 76 16.71 -2.71 2.80
N LYS A 77 15.75 -1.82 2.61
CA LYS A 77 14.35 -2.03 2.94
C LYS A 77 13.54 -2.06 1.66
N THR A 78 12.65 -3.04 1.52
CA THR A 78 11.77 -3.18 0.35
C THR A 78 10.32 -3.26 0.80
N ILE A 79 9.39 -2.76 -0.01
CA ILE A 79 7.95 -2.85 0.23
C ILE A 79 7.40 -4.28 0.11
N ARG A 80 8.13 -5.20 -0.55
CA ARG A 80 7.63 -6.54 -0.86
C ARG A 80 7.11 -7.32 0.37
N PRO A 81 7.83 -7.42 1.49
CA PRO A 81 7.32 -8.07 2.70
C PRO A 81 6.04 -7.44 3.23
N ALA A 82 5.90 -6.11 3.20
CA ALA A 82 4.69 -5.42 3.64
C ALA A 82 3.48 -5.80 2.78
N TYR A 83 3.66 -5.81 1.46
CA TYR A 83 2.60 -6.25 0.55
C TYR A 83 2.24 -7.73 0.76
N GLU A 84 3.23 -8.61 0.93
CA GLU A 84 2.99 -10.04 1.16
C GLU A 84 2.17 -10.29 2.43
N ARG A 85 2.39 -9.53 3.50
CA ARG A 85 1.57 -9.59 4.72
C ARG A 85 0.13 -9.13 4.48
N ILE A 86 -0.06 -8.02 3.77
CA ILE A 86 -1.42 -7.53 3.45
C ILE A 86 -2.17 -8.53 2.56
N HIS A 87 -1.48 -9.09 1.58
CA HIS A 87 -2.04 -10.13 0.73
C HIS A 87 -2.40 -11.39 1.53
N HIS A 88 -1.52 -11.81 2.45
CA HIS A 88 -1.80 -12.94 3.34
C HIS A 88 -3.04 -12.69 4.20
N PHE A 89 -3.13 -11.50 4.78
CA PHE A 89 -4.27 -11.05 5.57
C PHE A 89 -5.59 -11.15 4.79
N TYR A 90 -5.66 -10.62 3.56
CA TYR A 90 -6.89 -10.69 2.78
C TYR A 90 -7.24 -12.11 2.35
N ILE A 91 -6.29 -12.85 1.78
CA ILE A 91 -6.57 -14.16 1.16
C ILE A 91 -6.78 -15.25 2.22
N PHE A 92 -5.85 -15.38 3.16
CA PHE A 92 -5.80 -16.55 4.05
C PHE A 92 -6.53 -16.32 5.36
N GLU A 93 -6.40 -15.13 5.95
CA GLU A 93 -7.01 -14.81 7.24
C GLU A 93 -8.47 -14.34 7.05
N LYS A 94 -8.73 -13.46 6.08
CA LYS A 94 -10.05 -12.87 5.85
C LYS A 94 -10.83 -13.52 4.71
N LYS A 95 -10.30 -14.56 4.07
CA LYS A 95 -10.99 -15.37 3.05
C LYS A 95 -11.51 -14.57 1.84
N ARG A 96 -10.84 -13.46 1.49
CA ARG A 96 -11.14 -12.67 0.29
C ARG A 96 -10.45 -13.29 -0.92
N LEU A 97 -10.76 -14.55 -1.25
CA LEU A 97 -10.03 -15.33 -2.27
C LEU A 97 -9.99 -14.69 -3.67
N GLY A 98 -10.93 -13.79 -3.97
CA GLY A 98 -10.96 -13.01 -5.21
C GLY A 98 -10.04 -11.78 -5.23
N PHE A 99 -9.32 -11.47 -4.15
CA PHE A 99 -8.37 -10.36 -4.12
C PHE A 99 -7.16 -10.66 -5.03
N PRO A 100 -6.67 -9.68 -5.82
CA PRO A 100 -5.60 -9.92 -6.78
C PRO A 100 -4.30 -10.40 -6.12
N ARG A 101 -3.78 -11.52 -6.62
CA ARG A 101 -2.56 -12.16 -6.10
C ARG A 101 -1.24 -11.54 -6.56
N SER A 102 -1.30 -10.62 -7.53
CA SER A 102 -0.10 -10.01 -8.09
C SER A 102 0.19 -8.67 -7.42
N PRO A 103 1.28 -8.56 -6.63
CA PRO A 103 1.94 -7.30 -6.39
C PRO A 103 2.15 -6.54 -7.72
N PRO A 104 2.19 -5.20 -7.71
CA PRO A 104 2.64 -4.44 -8.87
C PRO A 104 4.14 -4.71 -9.10
N TYR A 105 4.47 -5.86 -9.71
CA TYR A 105 5.81 -6.44 -9.81
C TYR A 105 6.74 -5.78 -10.84
N ALA A 106 6.42 -4.61 -11.36
CA ALA A 106 7.23 -4.00 -12.41
C ALA A 106 7.50 -2.53 -12.08
N THR A 107 8.70 -2.30 -11.54
CA THR A 107 9.60 -1.19 -11.90
C THR A 107 8.90 -0.01 -12.59
N GLY A 108 8.71 1.08 -11.85
CA GLY A 108 8.32 2.39 -12.40
C GLY A 108 6.83 2.73 -12.37
N LYS A 109 5.93 1.79 -12.03
CA LYS A 109 4.47 2.04 -12.01
C LYS A 109 3.91 2.61 -10.71
N TRP A 110 4.73 2.84 -9.69
CA TRP A 110 4.31 3.67 -8.55
C TRP A 110 4.37 5.16 -8.86
N GLY A 111 4.84 5.58 -10.04
CA GLY A 111 4.76 6.97 -10.49
C GLY A 111 3.33 7.51 -10.46
N ASP A 112 2.34 6.67 -10.81
CA ASP A 112 0.91 6.98 -10.69
C ASP A 112 0.48 7.26 -9.24
N TYR A 113 1.22 6.77 -8.24
CA TYR A 113 0.93 6.88 -6.81
C TYR A 113 1.96 7.74 -6.08
N ARG A 114 2.73 8.54 -6.83
CA ARG A 114 3.76 9.41 -6.26
C ARG A 114 3.17 10.42 -5.30
N HIS A 115 1.98 10.95 -5.61
CA HIS A 115 1.24 11.86 -4.75
C HIS A 115 0.85 11.24 -3.40
N TRP A 116 0.53 9.93 -3.36
CA TRP A 116 0.33 9.23 -2.09
C TRP A 116 1.63 9.17 -1.30
N LEU A 117 2.74 8.78 -1.92
CA LEU A 117 4.03 8.70 -1.25
C LEU A 117 4.49 10.07 -0.72
N ASP A 118 4.30 11.14 -1.49
CA ASP A 118 4.63 12.50 -1.06
C ASP A 118 3.83 12.94 0.17
N ALA A 119 2.58 12.48 0.32
CA ALA A 119 1.76 12.77 1.49
C ALA A 119 2.08 11.84 2.68
N LEU A 120 2.17 10.53 2.45
CA LEU A 120 2.35 9.54 3.51
C LEU A 120 3.66 9.74 4.29
N VAL A 121 4.74 10.20 3.65
CA VAL A 121 6.00 10.48 4.36
C VAL A 121 5.93 11.66 5.32
N THR A 122 4.91 12.53 5.19
CA THR A 122 4.68 13.66 6.10
C THR A 122 3.72 13.31 7.24
N PHE A 123 3.13 12.11 7.23
CA PHE A 123 2.11 11.71 8.20
C PHE A 123 2.76 11.29 9.53
N SER A 124 2.01 11.49 10.61
CA SER A 124 2.34 10.89 11.90
C SER A 124 2.16 9.38 11.88
N GLU A 125 2.68 8.69 12.89
CA GLU A 125 2.49 7.25 13.04
C GLU A 125 1.00 6.90 13.14
N GLU A 126 0.23 7.68 13.91
CA GLU A 126 -1.20 7.50 14.07
C GLU A 126 -1.95 7.64 12.74
N GLN A 127 -1.58 8.64 11.93
CA GLN A 127 -2.18 8.85 10.61
C GLN A 127 -1.85 7.71 9.63
N LEU A 128 -0.62 7.18 9.66
CA LEU A 128 -0.25 6.02 8.84
C LEU A 128 -1.02 4.77 9.26
N VAL A 129 -1.17 4.54 10.56
CA VAL A 129 -1.98 3.43 11.10
C VAL A 129 -3.44 3.61 10.73
N GLU A 130 -3.99 4.82 10.83
CA GLU A 130 -5.37 5.13 10.45
C GLU A 130 -5.63 4.82 8.97
N VAL A 131 -4.79 5.33 8.07
CA VAL A 131 -4.91 5.09 6.62
C VAL A 131 -4.81 3.59 6.33
N ARG A 132 -3.86 2.89 6.96
CA ARG A 132 -3.68 1.44 6.79
C ARG A 132 -4.96 0.68 7.17
N GLU A 133 -5.52 0.94 8.35
CA GLU A 133 -6.70 0.21 8.82
C GLU A 133 -7.96 0.58 8.04
N ARG A 134 -8.15 1.85 7.68
CA ARG A 134 -9.27 2.29 6.85
C ARG A 134 -9.24 1.66 5.45
N ALA A 135 -8.06 1.61 4.83
CA ALA A 135 -7.89 0.95 3.54
C ALA A 135 -8.19 -0.55 3.63
N LYS A 136 -7.72 -1.21 4.69
CA LYS A 136 -8.03 -2.62 4.95
C LYS A 136 -9.51 -2.87 5.13
N GLN A 137 -10.17 -2.06 5.95
CA GLN A 137 -11.59 -2.20 6.23
C GLN A 137 -12.42 -2.03 4.96
N PHE A 138 -12.11 -1.02 4.13
CA PHE A 138 -12.79 -0.83 2.85
C PHE A 138 -12.75 -2.08 1.96
N VAL A 139 -11.59 -2.72 1.80
CA VAL A 139 -11.48 -3.96 1.00
C VAL A 139 -12.32 -5.09 1.61
N LEU A 140 -12.37 -5.20 2.93
CA LEU A 140 -13.19 -6.20 3.60
C LEU A 140 -14.68 -5.96 3.39
N ASP A 141 -15.12 -4.71 3.37
CA ASP A 141 -16.52 -4.36 3.15
C ASP A 141 -16.94 -4.55 1.68
N GLU A 142 -16.04 -4.21 0.75
CA GLU A 142 -16.31 -4.26 -0.69
C GLU A 142 -16.21 -5.67 -1.28
N MET A 143 -15.37 -6.54 -0.70
CA MET A 143 -15.15 -7.88 -1.20
C MET A 143 -15.84 -8.92 -0.33
N GLU A 144 -16.56 -9.83 -0.97
CA GLU A 144 -17.24 -10.93 -0.28
C GLU A 144 -16.24 -11.93 0.32
N ALA A 145 -16.56 -12.41 1.52
CA ALA A 145 -15.85 -13.53 2.13
C ALA A 145 -16.29 -14.83 1.48
N VAL A 146 -15.34 -15.65 1.01
CA VAL A 146 -15.69 -17.02 0.60
C VAL A 146 -15.81 -17.88 1.86
N VAL A 147 -17.05 -18.13 2.29
CA VAL A 147 -17.36 -19.09 3.35
C VAL A 147 -17.80 -20.38 2.67
N PHE A 148 -17.02 -21.45 2.85
CA PHE A 148 -17.48 -22.78 2.44
C PHE A 148 -18.52 -23.24 3.45
N ASP A 149 -19.77 -23.38 3.01
CA ASP A 149 -20.85 -23.98 3.79
C ASP A 149 -21.07 -25.43 3.33
N PRO A 150 -20.58 -26.43 4.08
CA PRO A 150 -20.78 -27.84 3.74
C PRO A 150 -22.25 -28.29 3.81
N SER A 151 -23.17 -27.47 4.33
CA SER A 151 -24.60 -27.79 4.36
C SER A 151 -25.36 -27.41 3.08
N LEU A 152 -24.69 -26.73 2.13
CA LEU A 152 -25.24 -26.31 0.83
C LEU A 152 -24.89 -27.27 -0.33
N VAL A 153 -24.34 -28.46 -0.04
CA VAL A 153 -23.90 -29.48 -1.02
C VAL A 153 -24.74 -30.75 -0.91
#